data_AF-A0AA91EFP7-F1
#
_entry.id   AF-A0AA91EFP7-F1
#
_cell.length_a   1.000
_cell.length_b   1.000
_cell.length_c   1.000
_cell.angle_alpha   90.00
_cell.angle_beta   90.00
_cell.angle_gamma   90.00
#
_symmetry.space_group_name_H-M   'P 1'
#
loop_
_entity.id
_entity.type
_entity.pdbx_description
1 polymer ?
#
loop_
_entity_poly.entity_id
_entity_poly.type
_entity_poly.pdbx_seq_one_letter_code
_entity_poly.pdbx_strand_id
1 'polypeptide(L)'
;MQQSTSTAVNLANYLPTVDPDTFPVIEWNGVRVVTTETLARGYNTEVNNIRNNLLNNKGRFVEGVHIFKLDGEELKSFKNYINDIDVVNKRAPSLTLWTEKGAARMSKIIDTDEAWDFFEQMETAYFHPVQHMLSHGDASAKVQMHMMLNESAARMLNLPQTGKLQMLRKTFEHYGVPDTLPSYGIDAPNEGGSSEVTFSLTHLLKASGVSLSAASVNKLLQKNGIIQKMKRASSKGGEKEFWNITESGLRFGKNVTSDRNPRETQPHFYNSQFGKLLATIGI
;
A
#
# COMPACT_ATOMS: atom_id res chain seq x y z
N MET A 1 42.26 32.35 37.02
CA MET A 1 42.10 32.48 35.56
C MET A 1 41.32 31.28 35.06
N GLN A 2 40.02 31.44 34.84
CA GLN A 2 39.15 30.47 34.18
C GLN A 2 37.81 31.17 33.92
N GLN A 3 37.49 31.44 32.65
CA GLN A 3 36.13 31.60 32.12
C GLN A 3 36.20 31.09 30.66
N SER A 4 35.71 29.87 30.39
CA SER A 4 34.32 29.50 30.09
C SER A 4 33.94 29.82 28.64
N THR A 5 34.10 28.81 27.79
CA THR A 5 33.51 28.68 26.45
C THR A 5 31.98 28.70 26.55
N SER A 6 31.32 29.66 25.90
CA SER A 6 29.86 29.70 25.74
C SER A 6 29.50 29.56 24.26
N THR A 7 28.96 28.40 23.92
CA THR A 7 28.28 28.08 22.66
C THR A 7 27.06 29.00 22.50
N ALA A 8 27.01 29.80 21.44
CA ALA A 8 25.81 30.54 21.06
C ALA A 8 25.01 29.72 20.03
N VAL A 9 23.72 29.62 20.32
CA VAL A 9 22.73 28.71 19.74
C VAL A 9 22.30 29.22 18.35
N ASN A 10 22.24 28.32 17.37
CA ASN A 10 21.63 28.57 16.05
C ASN A 10 20.16 28.92 16.22
N LEU A 11 19.81 30.20 16.02
CA LEU A 11 18.44 30.67 15.84
C LEU A 11 18.07 30.52 14.35
N ALA A 12 17.52 29.37 13.98
CA ALA A 12 16.77 29.28 12.73
C ALA A 12 15.44 30.01 12.95
N ASN A 13 15.27 31.16 12.28
CA ASN A 13 13.98 31.83 12.19
C ASN A 13 12.99 30.86 11.54
N TYR A 14 12.00 30.45 12.32
CA TYR A 14 10.91 29.60 11.87
C TYR A 14 9.99 30.46 10.99
N LEU A 15 10.06 30.28 9.67
CA LEU A 15 9.04 30.82 8.76
C LEU A 15 7.77 29.95 8.87
N PRO A 16 6.57 30.55 8.81
CA PRO A 16 5.33 29.84 9.05
C PRO A 16 5.10 28.80 7.94
N THR A 17 4.96 27.55 8.36
CA THR A 17 4.59 26.39 7.55
C THR A 17 3.40 26.74 6.64
N VAL A 18 3.54 26.62 5.32
CA VAL A 18 2.37 26.54 4.43
C VAL A 18 1.60 25.28 4.84
N ASP A 19 0.47 25.48 5.49
CA ASP A 19 -0.39 24.40 5.98
C ASP A 19 -0.95 23.66 4.75
N PRO A 20 -0.72 22.34 4.59
CA PRO A 20 -1.33 21.57 3.51
C PRO A 20 -2.87 21.62 3.52
N ASP A 21 -3.51 22.03 4.62
CA ASP A 21 -4.96 22.25 4.72
C ASP A 21 -5.43 23.63 4.18
N THR A 22 -4.53 24.53 3.76
CA THR A 22 -4.93 25.89 3.33
C THR A 22 -5.51 25.99 1.92
N PHE A 23 -5.39 24.97 1.06
CA PHE A 23 -5.88 25.01 -0.33
C PHE A 23 -6.62 23.72 -0.72
N PRO A 24 -7.78 23.81 -1.40
CA PRO A 24 -8.39 22.62 -1.97
C PRO A 24 -7.47 22.01 -3.02
N VAL A 25 -7.33 20.68 -3.00
CA VAL A 25 -6.65 19.95 -4.07
C VAL A 25 -7.51 20.01 -5.34
N ILE A 26 -6.98 20.66 -6.37
CA ILE A 26 -7.61 20.79 -7.68
C ILE A 26 -6.87 19.89 -8.66
N GLU A 27 -7.59 18.94 -9.23
CA GLU A 27 -7.11 18.07 -10.29
C GLU A 27 -7.86 18.36 -11.59
N TRP A 28 -7.11 18.48 -12.69
CA TRP A 28 -7.65 18.66 -14.03
C TRP A 28 -6.89 17.76 -15.00
N ASN A 29 -7.62 16.96 -15.79
CA ASN A 29 -7.04 15.96 -16.70
C ASN A 29 -5.99 15.03 -16.04
N GLY A 30 -6.23 14.65 -14.79
CA GLY A 30 -5.34 13.76 -14.03
C GLY A 30 -4.05 14.41 -13.52
N VAL A 31 -3.94 15.73 -13.58
CA VAL A 31 -2.79 16.49 -13.10
C VAL A 31 -3.25 17.51 -12.06
N ARG A 32 -2.48 17.67 -10.98
CA ARG A 32 -2.71 18.73 -10.00
C ARG A 32 -2.41 20.08 -10.60
N VAL A 33 -3.30 21.03 -10.35
CA VAL A 33 -3.22 22.39 -10.91
C VAL A 33 -3.57 23.42 -9.85
N VAL A 34 -3.15 24.66 -10.07
CA VAL A 34 -3.51 25.82 -9.24
C VAL A 34 -4.08 26.95 -10.09
N THR A 35 -4.83 27.86 -9.48
CA THR A 35 -5.43 29.00 -10.19
C THR A 35 -4.48 30.19 -10.23
N THR A 36 -4.80 31.15 -11.09
CA THR A 36 -4.05 32.42 -11.19
C THR A 36 -4.12 33.19 -9.86
N GLU A 37 -5.26 33.12 -9.18
CA GLU A 37 -5.51 33.71 -7.87
C GLU A 37 -4.63 33.07 -6.78
N THR A 38 -4.45 31.75 -6.80
CA THR A 38 -3.52 31.05 -5.89
C THR A 38 -2.08 31.50 -6.11
N LEU A 39 -1.62 31.56 -7.36
CA LEU A 39 -0.26 32.05 -7.66
C LEU A 39 -0.07 33.51 -7.27
N ALA A 40 -1.04 34.37 -7.56
CA ALA A 40 -0.97 35.79 -7.20
C ALA A 40 -0.82 35.97 -5.68
N ARG A 41 -1.65 35.25 -4.90
CA ARG A 41 -1.58 35.27 -3.43
C ARG A 41 -0.23 34.77 -2.92
N GLY A 42 0.23 33.63 -3.43
CA GLY A 42 1.47 33.00 -2.99
C GLY A 42 2.72 33.78 -3.36
N TYR A 43 2.77 34.32 -4.58
CA TYR A 43 3.87 35.13 -5.09
C TYR A 43 3.81 36.60 -4.63
N ASN A 44 2.91 36.92 -3.69
CA ASN A 44 2.68 38.26 -3.17
C ASN A 44 2.56 39.33 -4.28
N THR A 45 1.74 39.05 -5.29
CA THR A 45 1.55 39.92 -6.44
C THR A 45 0.08 40.00 -6.87
N GLU A 46 -0.24 40.91 -7.79
CA GLU A 46 -1.59 41.04 -8.30
C GLU A 46 -1.91 40.00 -9.37
N VAL A 47 -3.17 39.55 -9.41
CA VAL A 47 -3.68 38.62 -10.44
C VAL A 47 -3.44 39.17 -11.86
N ASN A 48 -3.55 40.50 -12.03
CA ASN A 48 -3.28 41.14 -13.31
C ASN A 48 -1.80 41.05 -13.70
N ASN A 49 -0.87 41.09 -12.74
CA ASN A 49 0.54 40.90 -13.02
C ASN A 49 0.82 39.49 -13.56
N ILE A 50 0.25 38.45 -12.94
CA ILE A 50 0.36 37.06 -13.45
C ILE A 50 -0.17 36.95 -14.88
N ARG A 51 -1.35 37.53 -15.15
CA ARG A 51 -1.95 37.51 -16.49
C ARG A 51 -1.08 38.25 -17.52
N ASN A 52 -0.58 39.43 -17.18
CA ASN A 52 0.29 40.22 -18.07
C ASN A 52 1.60 39.48 -18.35
N ASN A 53 2.20 38.85 -17.33
CA ASN A 53 3.41 38.05 -17.48
C ASN A 53 3.18 36.83 -18.39
N LEU A 54 2.03 36.16 -18.28
CA LEU A 54 1.66 35.10 -19.20
C LEU A 54 1.52 35.63 -20.63
N LEU A 55 0.85 36.77 -20.81
CA LEU A 55 0.61 37.37 -22.12
C LEU A 55 1.91 37.81 -22.81
N ASN A 56 2.84 38.39 -22.06
CA ASN A 56 4.14 38.86 -22.55
C ASN A 56 5.11 37.72 -22.84
N ASN A 57 4.93 36.57 -22.18
CA ASN A 57 5.81 35.41 -22.29
C ASN A 57 5.11 34.18 -22.89
N LYS A 58 4.05 34.36 -23.70
CA LYS A 58 3.25 33.25 -24.27
C LYS A 58 4.09 32.15 -24.92
N GLY A 59 5.17 32.50 -25.62
CA GLY A 59 6.07 31.52 -26.25
C GLY A 59 6.77 30.58 -25.26
N ARG A 60 6.77 30.91 -23.97
CA ARG A 60 7.29 30.09 -22.87
C ARG A 60 6.21 29.25 -22.20
N PHE A 61 4.97 29.25 -22.67
CA PHE A 61 3.89 28.45 -22.10
C PHE A 61 3.21 27.62 -23.18
N VAL A 62 3.08 26.33 -22.92
CA VAL A 62 2.46 25.36 -23.82
C VAL A 62 1.20 24.85 -23.15
N GLU A 63 0.07 24.98 -23.83
CA GLU A 63 -1.23 24.46 -23.41
C GLU A 63 -1.16 22.94 -23.19
N GLY A 64 -1.74 22.44 -22.10
CA GLY A 64 -1.69 21.04 -21.70
C GLY A 64 -0.40 20.60 -21.00
N VAL A 65 0.66 21.41 -21.05
CA VAL A 65 1.94 21.11 -20.38
C VAL A 65 2.19 22.06 -19.20
N HIS A 66 2.01 23.35 -19.43
CA HIS A 66 2.28 24.40 -18.44
C HIS A 66 0.99 25.00 -17.91
N ILE A 67 0.00 25.16 -18.78
CA ILE A 67 -1.28 25.78 -18.45
C ILE A 67 -2.43 24.99 -19.09
N PHE A 68 -3.61 25.10 -18.49
CA PHE A 68 -4.88 24.78 -19.12
C PHE A 68 -5.76 26.03 -19.12
N LYS A 69 -6.27 26.43 -20.28
CA LYS A 69 -7.21 27.52 -20.43
C LYS A 69 -8.62 26.95 -20.54
N LEU A 70 -9.44 27.24 -19.54
CA LEU A 70 -10.84 26.86 -19.52
C LEU A 70 -11.72 28.03 -19.95
N ASP A 71 -12.61 27.80 -20.90
CA ASP A 71 -13.70 28.70 -21.25
C ASP A 71 -14.99 27.89 -21.58
N GLY A 72 -16.09 28.60 -21.83
CA GLY A 72 -17.37 27.97 -22.21
C GLY A 72 -17.86 26.88 -21.23
N GLU A 73 -18.18 25.70 -21.78
CA GLU A 73 -18.72 24.56 -21.03
C GLU A 73 -17.69 23.92 -20.09
N GLU A 74 -16.40 23.92 -20.43
CA GLU A 74 -15.34 23.39 -19.56
C GLU A 74 -15.22 24.22 -18.29
N LEU A 75 -15.24 25.54 -18.42
CA LEU A 75 -15.22 26.46 -17.29
C LEU A 75 -16.45 26.30 -16.40
N LYS A 76 -17.62 26.12 -17.00
CA LYS A 76 -18.88 25.91 -16.28
C LYS A 76 -18.86 24.60 -15.49
N SER A 77 -18.39 23.52 -16.13
CA SER A 77 -18.24 22.21 -15.51
C SER A 77 -17.25 22.25 -14.34
N PHE A 78 -16.12 22.93 -14.53
CA PHE A 78 -15.10 23.13 -13.50
C PHE A 78 -15.63 23.94 -12.30
N LYS A 79 -16.35 25.05 -12.55
CA LYS A 79 -16.96 25.86 -11.48
C LYS A 79 -17.98 25.07 -10.65
N ASN A 80 -18.76 24.20 -11.30
CA ASN A 80 -19.73 23.33 -10.61
C ASN A 80 -19.02 22.25 -9.78
N TYR A 81 -17.89 21.72 -10.26
CA TYR A 81 -17.12 20.70 -9.55
C TYR A 81 -16.54 21.20 -8.22
N ILE A 82 -16.08 22.46 -8.18
CA ILE A 82 -15.36 23.02 -7.03
C ILE A 82 -16.27 23.53 -5.89
N ASN A 83 -17.60 23.48 -6.04
CA ASN A 83 -18.61 23.78 -5.00
C ASN A 83 -18.21 24.86 -3.97
N ASP A 84 -18.51 26.12 -4.30
CA ASP A 84 -18.53 27.27 -3.39
C ASP A 84 -17.20 27.70 -2.74
N ILE A 85 -16.06 27.21 -3.22
CA ILE A 85 -14.77 27.75 -2.81
C ILE A 85 -14.47 29.04 -3.57
N ASP A 86 -14.20 30.13 -2.84
CA ASP A 86 -13.90 31.49 -3.34
C ASP A 86 -12.50 31.59 -4.00
N VAL A 87 -12.04 30.52 -4.65
CA VAL A 87 -10.71 30.39 -5.27
C VAL A 87 -10.68 30.95 -6.69
N VAL A 88 -11.84 31.11 -7.33
CA VAL A 88 -11.96 31.64 -8.69
C VAL A 88 -13.02 32.72 -8.79
N ASN A 89 -12.78 33.73 -9.61
CA ASN A 89 -13.79 34.75 -9.88
C ASN A 89 -15.00 34.13 -10.60
N LYS A 90 -16.15 34.07 -9.90
CA LYS A 90 -17.41 33.47 -10.38
C LYS A 90 -17.87 34.03 -11.74
N ARG A 91 -17.54 35.29 -12.05
CA ARG A 91 -17.92 36.00 -13.29
C ARG A 91 -16.87 35.99 -14.40
N ALA A 92 -15.68 35.41 -14.18
CA ALA A 92 -14.65 35.38 -15.21
C ALA A 92 -15.11 34.54 -16.43
N PRO A 93 -14.92 35.05 -17.67
CA PRO A 93 -15.33 34.36 -18.90
C PRO A 93 -14.34 33.26 -19.33
N SER A 94 -13.13 33.28 -18.76
CA SER A 94 -12.12 32.24 -18.93
C SER A 94 -11.29 32.11 -17.65
N LEU A 95 -10.68 30.96 -17.44
CA LEU A 95 -9.79 30.67 -16.32
C LEU A 95 -8.50 30.03 -16.84
N THR A 96 -7.36 30.41 -16.26
CA THR A 96 -6.10 29.73 -16.50
C THR A 96 -5.72 28.92 -15.26
N LEU A 97 -5.59 27.62 -15.47
CA LEU A 97 -5.04 26.66 -14.52
C LEU A 97 -3.57 26.44 -14.82
N TRP A 98 -2.77 26.29 -13.78
CA TRP A 98 -1.32 26.21 -13.85
C TRP A 98 -0.87 24.84 -13.35
N THR A 99 -0.12 24.12 -14.19
CA THR A 99 0.57 22.91 -13.74
C THR A 99 1.77 23.30 -12.89
N GLU A 100 2.39 22.32 -12.21
CA GLU A 100 3.66 22.50 -11.50
C GLU A 100 4.71 23.22 -12.38
N LYS A 101 4.92 22.75 -13.61
CA LYS A 101 5.86 23.35 -14.56
C LYS A 101 5.48 24.77 -14.96
N GLY A 102 4.18 25.06 -15.05
CA GLY A 102 3.68 26.41 -15.32
C GLY A 102 3.95 27.35 -14.16
N ALA A 103 3.64 26.91 -12.93
CA ALA A 103 3.91 27.66 -11.72
C ALA A 103 5.41 27.96 -11.56
N ALA A 104 6.28 26.97 -11.77
CA ALA A 104 7.74 27.14 -11.71
C ALA A 104 8.29 28.11 -12.76
N ARG A 105 7.69 28.15 -13.95
CA ARG A 105 8.05 29.14 -14.98
C ARG A 105 7.58 30.54 -14.60
N MET A 106 6.41 30.64 -13.97
CA MET A 106 5.88 31.92 -13.54
C MET A 106 6.69 32.53 -12.38
N SER A 107 7.12 31.73 -11.38
CA SER A 107 8.00 32.22 -10.31
C SER A 107 9.29 32.79 -10.88
N LYS A 108 9.90 32.10 -11.85
CA LYS A 108 11.10 32.58 -12.59
C LYS A 108 10.88 33.84 -13.41
N ILE A 109 9.65 34.14 -13.82
CA ILE A 109 9.33 35.35 -14.60
C ILE A 109 9.05 36.53 -13.66
N ILE A 110 8.41 36.27 -12.52
CA ILE A 110 8.16 37.28 -11.48
C ILE A 110 9.48 37.66 -10.80
N ASP A 111 10.33 36.67 -10.56
CA ASP A 111 11.71 36.83 -10.10
C ASP A 111 11.82 37.62 -8.78
N THR A 112 11.01 37.21 -7.80
CA THR A 112 11.05 37.74 -6.42
C THR A 112 11.26 36.61 -5.42
N ASP A 113 11.97 36.88 -4.32
CA ASP A 113 12.26 35.89 -3.28
C ASP A 113 10.97 35.23 -2.77
N GLU A 114 9.89 36.00 -2.59
CA GLU A 114 8.58 35.46 -2.19
C GLU A 114 8.00 34.48 -3.20
N ALA A 115 8.22 34.71 -4.50
CA ALA A 115 7.72 33.83 -5.55
C ALA A 115 8.52 32.53 -5.64
N TRP A 116 9.83 32.60 -5.40
CA TRP A 116 10.70 31.43 -5.30
C TRP A 116 10.34 30.61 -4.05
N ASP A 117 10.30 31.22 -2.88
CA ASP A 117 10.00 30.57 -1.60
C ASP A 117 8.62 29.90 -1.60
N PHE A 118 7.59 30.59 -2.10
CA PHE A 118 6.25 30.02 -2.18
C PHE A 118 6.20 28.85 -3.16
N PHE A 119 6.88 28.93 -4.31
CA PHE A 119 6.90 27.82 -5.25
C PHE A 119 7.59 26.60 -4.66
N GLU A 120 8.73 26.75 -3.99
CA GLU A 120 9.44 25.63 -3.34
C GLU A 120 8.55 24.92 -2.31
N GLN A 121 7.86 25.69 -1.46
CA GLN A 121 6.93 25.14 -0.47
C GLN A 121 5.74 24.45 -1.13
N MET A 122 5.15 25.06 -2.17
CA MET A 122 4.02 24.49 -2.91
C MET A 122 4.42 23.23 -3.71
N GLU A 123 5.62 23.19 -4.28
CA GLU A 123 6.16 22.04 -5.02
C GLU A 123 6.14 20.79 -4.15
N THR A 124 6.63 20.91 -2.92
CA THR A 124 6.69 19.78 -2.00
C THR A 124 5.35 19.49 -1.34
N ALA A 125 4.64 20.50 -0.83
CA ALA A 125 3.39 20.28 -0.10
C ALA A 125 2.21 19.87 -1.02
N TYR A 126 2.13 20.43 -2.23
CA TYR A 126 0.95 20.32 -3.10
C TYR A 126 1.18 19.48 -4.35
N PHE A 127 2.27 19.69 -5.10
CA PHE A 127 2.50 18.93 -6.33
C PHE A 127 3.10 17.54 -6.06
N HIS A 128 3.94 17.43 -5.02
CA HIS A 128 4.64 16.21 -4.67
C HIS A 128 4.44 15.77 -3.21
N PRO A 129 3.21 15.69 -2.68
CA PRO A 129 2.99 15.42 -1.24
C PRO A 129 3.58 14.07 -0.80
N VAL A 130 3.56 13.07 -1.68
CA VAL A 130 4.15 11.75 -1.41
C VAL A 130 5.67 11.84 -1.44
N GLN A 131 6.28 12.54 -2.40
CA GLN A 131 7.74 12.68 -2.42
C GLN A 131 8.23 13.59 -1.30
N HIS A 132 7.44 14.56 -0.84
CA HIS A 132 7.71 15.35 0.37
C HIS A 132 7.66 14.47 1.63
N MET A 133 6.62 13.66 1.82
CA MET A 133 6.58 12.64 2.89
C MET A 133 7.77 11.66 2.81
N LEU A 134 8.20 11.31 1.60
CA LEU A 134 9.33 10.42 1.37
C LEU A 134 10.69 11.13 1.47
N SER A 135 10.78 12.46 1.41
CA SER A 135 12.06 13.21 1.43
C SER A 135 12.32 13.90 2.77
N HIS A 136 11.28 14.40 3.43
CA HIS A 136 11.39 15.17 4.68
C HIS A 136 11.44 14.30 5.95
N GLY A 137 11.90 13.06 5.82
CA GLY A 137 12.36 12.31 6.98
C GLY A 137 11.31 11.99 8.02
N ASP A 138 10.01 11.97 7.68
CA ASP A 138 9.07 11.29 8.56
C ASP A 138 9.23 9.78 8.36
N ALA A 139 10.25 9.23 9.03
CA ALA A 139 10.46 7.79 9.12
C ALA A 139 9.15 7.08 9.49
N SER A 140 8.26 7.74 10.26
CA SER A 140 6.93 7.24 10.58
C SER A 140 6.06 7.04 9.34
N ALA A 141 5.96 8.02 8.44
CA ALA A 141 5.14 7.90 7.23
C ALA A 141 5.63 6.79 6.30
N LYS A 142 6.95 6.65 6.14
CA LYS A 142 7.56 5.55 5.36
C LYS A 142 7.27 4.19 5.98
N VAL A 143 7.48 4.06 7.29
CA VAL A 143 7.21 2.82 8.04
C VAL A 143 5.73 2.46 7.94
N GLN A 144 4.83 3.43 8.11
CA GLN A 144 3.37 3.23 8.00
C GLN A 144 2.97 2.75 6.60
N MET A 145 3.48 3.39 5.54
CA MET A 145 3.19 2.96 4.16
C MET A 145 3.70 1.55 3.90
N HIS A 146 4.93 1.23 4.31
CA HIS A 146 5.50 -0.11 4.13
C HIS A 146 4.74 -1.17 4.94
N MET A 147 4.30 -0.84 6.17
CA MET A 147 3.42 -1.70 6.97
C MET A 147 2.06 -1.94 6.30
N MET A 148 1.43 -0.90 5.74
CA MET A 148 0.14 -1.03 5.06
C MET A 148 0.23 -1.87 3.78
N LEU A 149 1.31 -1.72 3.01
CA LEU A 149 1.61 -2.57 1.86
C LEU A 149 1.85 -4.03 2.28
N ASN A 150 2.63 -4.24 3.34
CA ASN A 150 2.89 -5.57 3.87
C ASN A 150 1.62 -6.26 4.37
N GLU A 151 0.74 -5.54 5.06
CA GLU A 151 -0.55 -6.07 5.52
C GLU A 151 -1.45 -6.42 4.33
N SER A 152 -1.50 -5.55 3.31
CA SER A 152 -2.29 -5.76 2.10
C SER A 152 -1.80 -6.98 1.32
N ALA A 153 -0.48 -7.12 1.14
CA ALA A 153 0.13 -8.29 0.51
C ALA A 153 -0.11 -9.57 1.33
N ALA A 154 0.03 -9.50 2.66
CA ALA A 154 -0.23 -10.64 3.54
C ALA A 154 -1.68 -11.12 3.46
N ARG A 155 -2.66 -10.20 3.37
CA ARG A 155 -4.08 -10.52 3.16
C ARG A 155 -4.33 -11.09 1.78
N MET A 156 -3.85 -10.44 0.72
CA MET A 156 -4.03 -10.88 -0.67
C MET A 156 -3.46 -12.28 -0.94
N LEU A 157 -2.30 -12.59 -0.36
CA LEU A 157 -1.61 -13.86 -0.56
C LEU A 157 -1.97 -14.92 0.49
N ASN A 158 -2.87 -14.60 1.43
CA ASN A 158 -3.21 -15.43 2.58
C ASN A 158 -1.97 -16.01 3.29
N LEU A 159 -1.01 -15.13 3.58
CA LEU A 159 0.31 -15.53 4.03
C LEU A 159 0.25 -16.17 5.44
N PRO A 160 0.96 -17.28 5.70
CA PRO A 160 1.03 -17.87 7.04
C PRO A 160 1.71 -16.92 8.04
N GLN A 161 1.45 -17.09 9.34
CA GLN A 161 1.99 -16.21 10.40
C GLN A 161 3.52 -16.13 10.39
N THR A 162 4.20 -17.22 10.04
CA THR A 162 5.66 -17.24 9.83
C THR A 162 6.11 -16.35 8.67
N GLY A 163 5.36 -16.32 7.57
CA GLY A 163 5.62 -15.42 6.44
C GLY A 163 5.40 -13.96 6.82
N LYS A 164 4.34 -13.66 7.59
CA LYS A 164 4.08 -12.30 8.11
C LYS A 164 5.19 -11.84 9.05
N LEU A 165 5.68 -12.72 9.93
CA LEU A 165 6.82 -12.44 10.81
C LEU A 165 8.10 -12.14 10.02
N GLN A 166 8.38 -12.89 8.95
CA GLN A 166 9.54 -12.62 8.09
C GLN A 166 9.41 -11.29 7.34
N MET A 167 8.21 -10.93 6.87
CA MET A 167 7.96 -9.62 6.26
C MET A 167 8.19 -8.47 7.27
N LEU A 168 7.68 -8.62 8.50
CA LEU A 168 7.90 -7.63 9.56
C LEU A 168 9.38 -7.52 9.95
N ARG A 169 10.10 -8.64 10.08
CA ARG A 169 11.55 -8.64 10.37
C ARG A 169 12.36 -7.90 9.31
N LYS A 170 12.06 -8.15 8.01
CA LYS A 170 12.68 -7.39 6.91
C LYS A 170 12.34 -5.89 6.96
N THR A 171 11.14 -5.55 7.43
CA THR A 171 10.74 -4.15 7.63
C THR A 171 11.58 -3.51 8.73
N PHE A 172 11.77 -4.21 9.86
CA PHE A 172 12.59 -3.73 10.97
C PHE A 172 14.05 -3.52 10.54
N GLU A 173 14.64 -4.50 9.83
CA GLU A 173 15.99 -4.38 9.26
C GLU A 173 16.12 -3.16 8.33
N HIS A 174 15.15 -2.96 7.43
CA HIS A 174 15.18 -1.86 6.47
C HIS A 174 15.19 -0.48 7.13
N TYR A 175 14.50 -0.32 8.26
CA TYR A 175 14.42 0.94 9.01
C TYR A 175 15.40 1.01 10.19
N GLY A 176 16.27 0.01 10.37
CA GLY A 176 17.23 -0.02 11.49
C GLY A 176 16.57 -0.16 12.86
N VAL A 177 15.36 -0.71 12.93
CA VAL A 177 14.65 -0.99 14.19
C VAL A 177 15.18 -2.32 14.75
N PRO A 178 15.52 -2.39 16.05
CA PRO A 178 15.92 -3.65 16.68
C PRO A 178 14.87 -4.74 16.49
N ASP A 179 15.29 -5.97 16.19
CA ASP A 179 14.36 -7.09 16.08
C ASP A 179 13.79 -7.43 17.47
N THR A 180 12.59 -6.93 17.76
CA THR A 180 11.82 -7.26 18.96
C THR A 180 10.82 -8.39 18.71
N LEU A 181 10.81 -8.97 17.51
CA LEU A 181 9.86 -10.03 17.17
C LEU A 181 10.33 -11.36 17.79
N PRO A 182 9.39 -12.21 18.24
CA PRO A 182 9.72 -13.56 18.66
C PRO A 182 10.49 -14.33 17.57
N SER A 183 11.50 -15.11 17.98
CA SER A 183 12.24 -15.99 17.06
C SER A 183 11.36 -17.07 16.43
N TYR A 184 10.18 -17.31 16.99
CA TYR A 184 9.16 -18.27 16.55
C TYR A 184 7.78 -17.68 16.88
N GLY A 185 6.84 -17.74 15.93
CA GLY A 185 5.47 -17.25 16.14
C GLY A 185 4.75 -18.13 17.15
N ILE A 186 4.76 -17.73 18.42
CA ILE A 186 4.01 -18.42 19.47
C ILE A 186 2.53 -18.21 19.19
N ASP A 187 1.82 -19.33 19.24
CA ASP A 187 0.43 -19.52 18.93
C ASP A 187 -0.47 -18.57 19.73
N ALA A 188 -1.37 -17.87 19.02
CA ALA A 188 -2.56 -17.38 19.68
C ALA A 188 -3.33 -18.62 20.18
N PRO A 189 -3.78 -18.64 21.45
CA PRO A 189 -4.63 -19.71 21.92
C PRO A 189 -5.98 -19.52 21.24
N ASN A 190 -6.20 -20.23 20.14
CA ASN A 190 -7.50 -20.71 19.71
C ASN A 190 -7.29 -21.73 18.60
N GLU A 191 -7.47 -22.98 18.99
CA GLU A 191 -7.94 -24.13 18.20
C GLU A 191 -7.83 -23.98 16.66
N GLY A 192 -6.77 -24.57 16.06
CA GLY A 192 -6.78 -24.92 14.64
C GLY A 192 -6.04 -23.99 13.66
N GLY A 193 -4.97 -23.34 14.08
CA GLY A 193 -4.11 -22.50 13.22
C GLY A 193 -2.97 -23.27 12.52
N SER A 194 -2.62 -22.85 11.29
CA SER A 194 -1.65 -23.42 10.34
C SER A 194 -0.22 -23.76 10.86
N SER A 195 0.12 -23.43 12.10
CA SER A 195 1.42 -23.65 12.75
C SER A 195 1.63 -25.06 13.28
N GLU A 196 0.57 -25.86 13.46
CA GLU A 196 0.73 -27.24 13.92
C GLU A 196 1.48 -28.10 12.89
N VAL A 197 2.43 -28.89 13.39
CA VAL A 197 3.22 -29.81 12.56
C VAL A 197 2.29 -30.86 11.96
N THR A 198 2.26 -30.89 10.63
CA THR A 198 1.46 -31.84 9.89
C THR A 198 2.35 -32.86 9.22
N PHE A 199 1.87 -34.09 9.14
CA PHE A 199 2.56 -35.18 8.47
C PHE A 199 1.64 -35.89 7.48
N SER A 200 2.24 -36.61 6.53
CA SER A 200 1.46 -37.49 5.65
C SER A 200 0.77 -38.59 6.46
N LEU A 201 -0.37 -39.07 5.98
CA LEU A 201 -1.11 -40.16 6.63
C LEU A 201 -0.24 -41.40 6.85
N THR A 202 0.57 -41.76 5.85
CA THR A 202 1.51 -42.90 5.93
C THR A 202 2.50 -42.74 7.07
N HIS A 203 3.02 -41.53 7.29
CA HIS A 203 3.95 -41.26 8.38
C HIS A 203 3.27 -41.44 9.74
N LEU A 204 2.09 -40.86 9.92
CA LEU A 204 1.37 -40.92 11.20
C LEU A 204 0.89 -42.33 11.55
N LEU A 205 0.42 -43.10 10.56
CA LEU A 205 0.05 -44.50 10.78
C LEU A 205 1.25 -45.33 11.25
N LYS A 206 2.40 -45.15 10.63
CA LYS A 206 3.65 -45.81 11.02
C LYS A 206 4.10 -45.40 12.42
N ALA A 207 4.06 -44.10 12.73
CA ALA A 207 4.45 -43.56 14.03
C ALA A 207 3.52 -44.02 15.16
N SER A 208 2.23 -44.21 14.87
CA SER A 208 1.21 -44.64 15.84
C SER A 208 1.08 -46.15 15.97
N GLY A 209 1.91 -46.94 15.25
CA GLY A 209 1.86 -48.40 15.27
C GLY A 209 0.61 -49.02 14.61
N VAL A 210 -0.13 -48.25 13.81
CA VAL A 210 -1.33 -48.73 13.11
C VAL A 210 -0.91 -49.54 11.88
N SER A 211 -1.31 -50.80 11.82
CA SER A 211 -0.94 -51.74 10.75
C SER A 211 -1.73 -51.54 9.43
N LEU A 212 -2.72 -50.64 9.43
CA LEU A 212 -3.53 -50.36 8.25
C LEU A 212 -2.76 -49.53 7.21
N SER A 213 -3.01 -49.82 5.93
CA SER A 213 -2.45 -49.04 4.84
C SER A 213 -3.12 -47.66 4.73
N ALA A 214 -2.36 -46.65 4.30
CA ALA A 214 -2.92 -45.32 4.04
C ALA A 214 -4.07 -45.35 3.02
N ALA A 215 -4.06 -46.28 2.06
CA ALA A 215 -5.16 -46.44 1.10
C ALA A 215 -6.45 -46.93 1.78
N SER A 216 -6.36 -47.88 2.72
CA SER A 216 -7.50 -48.36 3.51
C SER A 216 -8.06 -47.25 4.39
N VAL A 217 -7.19 -46.50 5.06
CA VAL A 217 -7.59 -45.41 5.96
C VAL A 217 -8.19 -44.24 5.16
N ASN A 218 -7.65 -43.91 3.98
CA ASN A 218 -8.26 -42.90 3.08
C ASN A 218 -9.70 -43.24 2.69
N LYS A 219 -10.02 -44.51 2.45
CA LYS A 219 -11.42 -44.92 2.17
C LYS A 219 -12.34 -44.66 3.37
N LEU A 220 -11.86 -44.88 4.59
CA LEU A 220 -12.61 -44.61 5.82
C LEU A 220 -12.78 -43.11 6.05
N LEU A 221 -11.71 -42.32 5.86
CA LEU A 221 -11.74 -40.86 5.92
C LEU A 221 -12.74 -40.29 4.91
N GLN A 222 -12.76 -40.83 3.68
CA GLN A 222 -13.72 -40.43 2.65
C GLN A 222 -15.16 -40.77 3.04
N LYS A 223 -15.39 -42.01 3.53
CA LYS A 223 -16.72 -42.45 3.98
C LYS A 223 -17.27 -41.57 5.11
N ASN A 224 -16.40 -41.07 5.98
CA ASN A 224 -16.75 -40.15 7.06
C ASN A 224 -16.72 -38.66 6.65
N GLY A 225 -16.55 -38.36 5.36
CA GLY A 225 -16.60 -37.00 4.83
C GLY A 225 -15.43 -36.10 5.23
N ILE A 226 -14.31 -36.66 5.70
CA ILE A 226 -13.11 -35.91 6.14
C ILE A 226 -12.19 -35.56 4.97
N ILE A 227 -12.15 -36.44 3.96
CA ILE A 227 -11.44 -36.17 2.70
C ILE A 227 -12.34 -36.50 1.50
N GLN A 228 -12.04 -35.90 0.36
CA GLN A 228 -12.73 -36.14 -0.90
C GLN A 228 -11.74 -36.26 -2.06
N LYS A 229 -12.20 -36.84 -3.17
CA LYS A 229 -11.43 -36.85 -4.42
C LYS A 229 -11.69 -35.57 -5.20
N MET A 230 -10.61 -34.94 -5.65
CA MET A 230 -10.60 -33.83 -6.58
C MET A 230 -10.02 -34.30 -7.91
N LYS A 231 -10.38 -33.62 -9.00
CA LYS A 231 -9.93 -33.94 -10.36
C LYS A 231 -9.14 -32.80 -10.95
N ARG A 232 -8.15 -33.13 -11.78
CA ARG A 232 -7.47 -32.18 -12.66
C ARG A 232 -7.26 -32.76 -14.05
N ALA A 233 -7.08 -31.90 -15.03
CA ALA A 233 -6.61 -32.29 -16.36
C ALA A 233 -5.17 -32.85 -16.29
N SER A 234 -4.93 -33.94 -17.01
CA SER A 234 -3.62 -34.55 -17.22
C SER A 234 -2.91 -33.93 -18.42
N SER A 235 -1.59 -33.73 -18.33
CA SER A 235 -0.77 -33.27 -19.45
C SER A 235 -0.65 -34.27 -20.60
N LYS A 236 -1.04 -35.53 -20.36
CA LYS A 236 -1.06 -36.61 -21.36
C LYS A 236 -2.48 -36.90 -21.89
N GLY A 237 -3.45 -36.01 -21.61
CA GLY A 237 -4.87 -36.25 -21.88
C GLY A 237 -5.55 -37.05 -20.75
N GLY A 238 -6.85 -36.79 -20.55
CA GLY A 238 -7.67 -37.39 -19.49
C GLY A 238 -7.65 -36.64 -18.15
N GLU A 239 -8.35 -37.19 -17.16
CA GLU A 239 -8.44 -36.65 -15.79
C GLU A 239 -7.57 -37.45 -14.82
N LYS A 240 -6.96 -36.76 -13.86
CA LYS A 240 -6.25 -37.40 -12.74
C LYS A 240 -6.92 -37.00 -11.42
N GLU A 241 -7.14 -38.01 -10.58
CA GLU A 241 -7.72 -37.82 -9.24
C GLU A 241 -6.62 -37.65 -8.17
N PHE A 242 -6.91 -36.82 -7.18
CA PHE A 242 -6.08 -36.64 -5.98
C PHE A 242 -6.96 -36.41 -4.76
N TRP A 243 -6.40 -36.62 -3.57
CA TRP A 243 -7.12 -36.44 -2.30
C TRP A 243 -7.06 -35.00 -1.83
N ASN A 244 -8.15 -34.52 -1.22
CA ASN A 244 -8.24 -33.22 -0.61
C ASN A 244 -9.05 -33.31 0.69
N ILE A 245 -8.57 -32.70 1.77
CA ILE A 245 -9.31 -32.54 3.02
C ILE A 245 -10.53 -31.62 2.75
N THR A 246 -11.70 -32.05 3.22
CA THR A 246 -12.95 -31.29 3.15
C THR A 246 -12.96 -30.19 4.21
N GLU A 247 -13.90 -29.25 4.12
CA GLU A 247 -14.06 -28.20 5.14
C GLU A 247 -14.26 -28.78 6.56
N SER A 248 -15.09 -29.83 6.69
CA SER A 248 -15.31 -30.51 7.97
C SER A 248 -14.07 -31.25 8.49
N GLY A 249 -13.18 -31.67 7.60
CA GLY A 249 -11.93 -32.37 7.90
C GLY A 249 -10.76 -31.46 8.27
N LEU A 250 -10.85 -30.14 8.02
CA LEU A 250 -9.76 -29.18 8.32
C LEU A 250 -9.38 -29.12 9.80
N ARG A 251 -10.28 -29.55 10.69
CA ARG A 251 -9.97 -29.68 12.12
C ARG A 251 -8.87 -30.73 12.41
N PHE A 252 -8.66 -31.68 11.51
CA PHE A 252 -7.70 -32.77 11.67
C PHE A 252 -6.43 -32.58 10.85
N GLY A 253 -6.38 -31.61 9.94
CA GLY A 253 -5.26 -31.44 9.04
C GLY A 253 -5.42 -30.30 8.05
N LYS A 254 -4.48 -30.18 7.12
CA LYS A 254 -4.50 -29.18 6.05
C LYS A 254 -4.10 -29.78 4.70
N ASN A 255 -4.50 -29.07 3.65
CA ASN A 255 -4.13 -29.42 2.27
C ASN A 255 -2.80 -28.75 1.92
N VAL A 256 -1.76 -29.55 1.71
CA VAL A 256 -0.43 -29.08 1.29
C VAL A 256 -0.31 -29.27 -0.22
N THR A 257 0.30 -28.34 -0.93
CA THR A 257 0.60 -28.50 -2.36
C THR A 257 1.48 -29.73 -2.59
N SER A 258 1.19 -30.51 -3.63
CA SER A 258 1.97 -31.70 -3.97
C SER A 258 3.29 -31.33 -4.63
N ASP A 259 4.41 -31.87 -4.12
CA ASP A 259 5.75 -31.67 -4.70
C ASP A 259 5.84 -32.17 -6.15
N ARG A 260 4.98 -33.12 -6.54
CA ARG A 260 4.94 -33.69 -7.89
C ARG A 260 4.14 -32.85 -8.88
N ASN A 261 3.18 -32.08 -8.41
CA ASN A 261 2.37 -31.23 -9.26
C ASN A 261 1.74 -30.08 -8.46
N PRO A 262 2.07 -28.81 -8.78
CA PRO A 262 1.55 -27.66 -8.03
C PRO A 262 0.03 -27.45 -8.18
N ARG A 263 -0.62 -28.12 -9.14
CA ARG A 263 -2.08 -28.12 -9.32
C ARG A 263 -2.79 -29.25 -8.56
N GLU A 264 -2.07 -30.00 -7.73
CA GLU A 264 -2.60 -31.03 -6.83
C GLU A 264 -2.34 -30.62 -5.39
N THR A 265 -3.27 -30.99 -4.51
CA THR A 265 -3.06 -30.97 -3.05
C THR A 265 -2.87 -32.40 -2.54
N GLN A 266 -2.30 -32.52 -1.35
CA GLN A 266 -2.19 -33.75 -0.59
C GLN A 266 -2.60 -33.50 0.87
N PRO A 267 -3.46 -34.36 1.46
CA PRO A 267 -3.83 -34.27 2.87
C PRO A 267 -2.63 -34.50 3.77
N HIS A 268 -2.35 -33.56 4.66
CA HIS A 268 -1.48 -33.77 5.82
C HIS A 268 -2.29 -33.55 7.09
N PHE A 269 -2.07 -34.38 8.11
CA PHE A 269 -2.84 -34.35 9.35
C PHE A 269 -2.00 -33.87 10.51
N TYR A 270 -2.63 -33.20 11.47
CA TYR A 270 -1.99 -32.74 12.70
C TYR A 270 -1.66 -33.94 13.58
N ASN A 271 -0.41 -34.03 14.06
CA ASN A 271 -0.02 -35.12 14.95
C ASN A 271 -0.85 -35.12 16.25
N SER A 272 -1.14 -33.92 16.78
CA SER A 272 -1.96 -33.68 17.98
C SER A 272 -3.39 -34.24 17.89
N GLN A 273 -4.01 -34.17 16.69
CA GLN A 273 -5.39 -34.59 16.47
C GLN A 273 -5.49 -36.01 15.87
N PHE A 274 -4.37 -36.66 15.60
CA PHE A 274 -4.37 -37.94 14.89
C PHE A 274 -5.10 -39.05 15.66
N GLY A 275 -4.97 -39.09 16.99
CA GLY A 275 -5.74 -40.03 17.82
C GLY A 275 -7.25 -39.82 17.73
N LYS A 276 -7.72 -38.56 17.76
CA LYS A 276 -9.15 -38.23 17.58
C LYS A 276 -9.63 -38.53 16.16
N LEU A 277 -8.76 -38.32 15.17
CA LEU A 277 -9.04 -38.66 13.78
C LEU A 277 -9.32 -40.16 13.62
N LEU A 278 -8.47 -41.01 14.19
CA LEU A 278 -8.64 -42.48 14.18
C LEU A 278 -9.94 -42.89 14.88
N ALA A 279 -10.20 -42.35 16.07
CA ALA A 279 -11.44 -42.61 16.79
C ALA A 279 -12.70 -42.21 15.98
N THR A 280 -12.64 -41.08 15.27
CA THR A 280 -13.73 -40.59 14.40
C THR A 280 -14.05 -41.57 13.27
N ILE A 281 -13.03 -42.29 12.76
CA ILE A 281 -13.19 -43.27 11.69
C ILE A 281 -13.28 -44.72 12.19
N GLY A 282 -13.37 -44.92 13.50
CA GLY A 282 -13.57 -46.23 14.14
C GLY A 282 -12.32 -47.12 14.17
N ILE A 283 -11.13 -46.53 14.32
CA ILE A 283 -9.84 -47.21 14.51
C ILE A 283 -9.30 -46.91 15.91
#